data_AF-A0A3C1Y922-F1
#
_entry.id   AF-A0A3C1Y922-F1
#
_cell.length_a   1.000
_cell.length_b   1.000
_cell.length_c   1.000
_cell.angle_alpha   90.00
_cell.angle_beta   90.00
_cell.angle_gamma   90.00
#
_symmetry.space_group_name_H-M   'P 1'
#
loop_
_entity.id
_entity.type
_entity.pdbx_description
1 polymer ?
#
loop_
_entity_poly.entity_id
_entity_poly.type
_entity_poly.pdbx_seq_one_letter_code
_entity_poly.pdbx_strand_id
1 'polypeptide(L)' 'SMTFTINDSPFFGRDGKFVTSRHIHERLTRELDKNLALRVEKGVDEDKWSVFGRGVLHLSVLIE' A
#
# COMPACT_ATOMS: atom_id res chain seq x y z
N SER A 1 -0.55 0.04 -12.68
CA SER A 1 -0.93 -0.55 -11.38
C SER A 1 0.32 -1.00 -10.68
N MET A 2 0.34 -1.00 -9.35
CA MET A 2 1.51 -1.37 -8.57
C MET A 2 1.06 -2.24 -7.41
N THR A 3 1.83 -3.29 -7.12
CA THR A 3 1.51 -4.23 -6.05
C THR A 3 2.24 -3.81 -4.79
N PHE A 4 1.48 -3.58 -3.73
CA PHE A 4 1.98 -3.28 -2.39
C PHE A 4 1.92 -4.58 -1.60
N THR A 5 3.01 -4.93 -0.95
CA THR A 5 3.09 -6.11 -0.09
C THR A 5 3.72 -5.74 1.23
N ILE A 6 3.50 -6.56 2.25
CA ILE A 6 4.34 -6.50 3.44
C ILE A 6 5.79 -6.80 3.05
N ASN A 7 6.73 -6.27 3.83
CA ASN A 7 8.13 -6.58 3.65
C ASN A 7 8.43 -7.96 4.24
N ASP A 8 8.80 -8.93 3.41
CA ASP A 8 9.20 -10.29 3.84
C ASP A 8 10.72 -10.45 4.03
N SER A 9 11.48 -9.37 3.88
CA SER A 9 12.95 -9.37 3.97
C SER A 9 13.46 -9.68 5.39
N PRO A 10 14.66 -10.28 5.55
CA PRO A 10 15.31 -10.47 6.86
C PRO A 10 15.61 -9.17 7.64
N PHE A 11 15.42 -8.01 7.01
CA PHE A 11 15.50 -6.70 7.65
C PHE A 11 14.14 -6.18 8.15
N PHE A 12 13.09 -7.00 8.08
CA PHE A 12 11.76 -6.67 8.59
C PHE A 12 11.82 -6.20 10.05
N GLY A 13 11.27 -5.01 10.31
CA GLY A 13 11.22 -4.42 11.64
C GLY A 13 12.51 -3.73 12.12
N ARG A 14 13.58 -3.69 11.29
CA ARG A 14 14.76 -2.86 11.60
C ARG A 14 14.56 -1.38 11.27
N ASP A 15 13.71 -1.09 10.28
CA ASP A 15 13.35 0.25 9.86
C ASP A 15 11.82 0.34 9.63
N GLY A 16 11.20 1.42 10.13
CA GLY A 16 9.75 1.65 10.09
C GLY A 16 8.96 1.08 11.27
N LYS A 17 8.12 1.92 11.90
CA LYS A 17 7.22 1.52 13.01
C LYS A 17 5.95 0.79 12.55
N PHE A 18 5.55 0.94 11.29
CA PHE A 18 4.27 0.48 10.76
C PHE A 18 4.49 -0.52 9.62
N VAL A 19 4.86 -1.75 9.98
CA VAL A 19 5.24 -2.80 9.01
C VAL A 19 4.21 -3.93 8.87
N THR A 20 3.11 -3.87 9.64
CA THR A 20 2.07 -4.90 9.60
C THR A 20 1.04 -4.64 8.50
N SER A 21 0.50 -5.72 7.95
CA SER A 21 -0.56 -5.73 6.93
C SER A 21 -1.75 -4.82 7.28
N ARG A 22 -2.17 -4.85 8.56
CA ARG A 22 -3.25 -4.01 9.07
C ARG A 22 -2.97 -2.51 8.94
N HIS A 23 -1.75 -2.06 9.23
CA HIS A 23 -1.40 -0.63 9.10
C HIS A 23 -1.37 -0.18 7.65
N ILE A 24 -0.86 -1.02 6.74
CA ILE A 24 -0.87 -0.74 5.29
C ILE A 24 -2.31 -0.63 4.79
N HIS A 25 -3.18 -1.57 5.17
CA HIS A 25 -4.58 -1.55 4.78
C HIS A 25 -5.30 -0.29 5.32
N GLU A 26 -5.06 0.10 6.57
CA GLU A 26 -5.66 1.31 7.16
C GLU A 26 -5.18 2.58 6.45
N ARG A 27 -3.89 2.67 6.11
CA ARG A 27 -3.31 3.77 5.33
C ARG A 27 -3.95 3.88 3.95
N LEU A 28 -4.02 2.77 3.22
CA LEU A 28 -4.63 2.71 1.88
C LEU A 28 -6.12 3.07 1.92
N THR A 29 -6.85 2.59 2.93
CA THR A 29 -8.28 2.92 3.12
C THR A 29 -8.48 4.40 3.41
N ARG A 30 -7.62 5.02 4.22
CA ARG A 30 -7.67 6.46 4.47
C ARG A 30 -7.38 7.29 3.22
N GLU A 31 -6.48 6.83 2.36
CA GLU A 31 -6.19 7.54 1.11
C GLU A 31 -7.27 7.34 0.04
N LEU A 32 -7.94 6.18 0.01
CA LEU A 32 -9.12 5.97 -0.83
C LEU A 32 -10.25 6.97 -0.52
N ASP A 33 -10.45 7.30 0.75
CA ASP A 33 -11.49 8.24 1.19
C ASP A 33 -11.24 9.67 0.66
N LYS A 34 -9.98 10.09 0.61
CA LYS A 34 -9.57 11.41 0.13
C LYS A 34 -9.37 11.46 -1.38
N ASN A 35 -9.04 10.33 -2.00
CA ASN A 35 -8.50 10.29 -3.35
C ASN A 35 -9.35 9.40 -4.26
N LEU A 36 -10.39 10.03 -4.84
CA LEU A 36 -11.36 9.39 -5.74
C LEU A 36 -10.75 8.68 -6.95
N ALA A 37 -9.53 9.05 -7.34
CA ALA A 37 -8.84 8.48 -8.48
C ALA A 37 -7.88 7.34 -8.10
N LEU A 38 -7.82 6.99 -6.82
CA LEU A 38 -7.13 5.82 -6.31
C LEU A 38 -8.12 4.65 -6.26
N ARG A 39 -7.67 3.47 -6.65
CA ARG A 39 -8.42 2.22 -6.51
C ARG A 39 -7.50 1.17 -5.94
N VAL A 40 -7.95 0.45 -4.91
CA VAL A 40 -7.17 -0.60 -4.24
C VAL A 40 -7.98 -1.89 -4.30
N GLU A 41 -7.35 -2.96 -4.75
CA GLU A 41 -7.91 -4.31 -4.76
C GLU A 41 -7.09 -5.21 -3.85
N LYS A 42 -7.74 -5.93 -2.92
CA LYS A 42 -7.05 -6.93 -2.09
C LYS A 42 -6.76 -8.16 -2.96
N GLY A 43 -5.50 -8.62 -2.93
CA GLY A 43 -5.07 -9.82 -3.65
C GLY A 43 -5.54 -11.11 -2.99
N VAL A 44 -5.13 -12.24 -3.57
CA VAL A 44 -5.44 -13.59 -3.06
C VAL A 44 -4.77 -13.84 -1.70
N ASP A 45 -3.57 -13.29 -1.51
CA ASP A 45 -2.88 -13.27 -0.23
C ASP A 45 -3.35 -12.09 0.61
N GLU A 46 -3.50 -12.30 1.92
CA GLU A 46 -3.94 -11.24 2.85
C GLU A 46 -2.99 -10.05 2.96
N ASP A 47 -1.76 -10.23 2.48
CA ASP A 47 -0.67 -9.26 2.58
C ASP A 47 -0.31 -8.61 1.25
N LYS A 48 -1.17 -8.75 0.22
CA LYS A 48 -0.96 -8.15 -1.10
C LYS A 48 -2.14 -7.25 -1.47
N TRP A 49 -1.83 -6.05 -1.94
CA TRP A 49 -2.79 -5.09 -2.47
C TRP A 49 -2.36 -4.60 -3.84
N SER A 50 -3.28 -4.65 -4.81
CA SER A 50 -3.10 -4.05 -6.12
C SER A 50 -3.64 -2.62 -6.09
N VAL A 51 -2.74 -1.64 -6.21
CA VAL A 51 -3.07 -0.22 -6.18
C VAL A 51 -3.02 0.35 -7.60
N PHE A 52 -4.10 1.03 -7.97
CA PHE A 52 -4.28 1.70 -9.24
C PHE A 52 -4.44 3.19 -8.98
N GLY A 53 -3.70 4.01 -9.73
CA GLY A 53 -3.81 5.46 -9.68
C GLY A 53 -3.75 6.04 -11.08
N ARG A 54 -3.96 7.35 -11.21
CA ARG A 54 -3.94 8.08 -12.49
C ARG A 54 -2.63 8.03 -13.26
N GLY A 55 -1.52 7.67 -12.61
CA GLY A 55 -0.21 7.55 -13.21
C GLY A 55 0.84 7.14 -12.19
N VAL A 56 2.06 6.90 -12.66
CA VAL A 56 3.20 6.54 -11.79
C VAL A 56 3.51 7.61 -10.75
N LEU A 57 3.46 8.90 -11.12
CA LEU A 57 3.75 9.99 -10.19
C LEU A 57 2.74 10.07 -9.03
N HIS A 58 1.48 9.73 -9.30
CA HIS A 58 0.45 9.66 -8.27
C HIS A 58 0.74 8.56 -7.24
N LEU A 59 1.26 7.41 -7.71
CA LEU A 59 1.63 6.29 -6.85
C LEU A 59 2.93 6.59 -6.10
N SER A 60 3.88 7.32 -6.69
CA SER A 60 5.10 7.74 -6.01
C SER A 60 4.81 8.65 -4.80
N VAL A 61 3.91 9.62 -4.94
CA VAL A 61 3.48 10.51 -3.83
C VAL A 61 2.79 9.75 -2.70
N LEU A 62 2.18 8.60 -3.00
CA LEU A 62 1.57 7.74 -1.98
C LEU A 62 2.61 6.92 -1.20
N ILE A 63 3.74 6.60 -1.83
CA ILE A 63 4.83 5.78 -1.27
C ILE A 63 5.80 6.60 -0.44
N GLU A 64 6.04 7.86 -0.84
CA GLU A 64 6.90 8.82 -0.14
C GLU A 64 6.31 9.28 1.21
#